data_AF-A0A0F9BT04-F1
#
_entry.id   AF-A0A0F9BT04-F1
#
_cell.length_a   1.000
_cell.length_b   1.000
_cell.length_c   1.000
_cell.angle_alpha   90.00
_cell.angle_beta   90.00
_cell.angle_gamma   90.00
#
_symmetry.space_group_name_H-M   'P 1'
#
loop_
_entity.id
_entity.type
_entity.pdbx_description
1 polymer ?
#
loop_
_entity_poly.entity_id
_entity_poly.type
_entity_poly.pdbx_seq_one_letter_code
_entity_poly.pdbx_strand_id
1 'polypeptide(L)'
;IDVRPFAPMLAPYLFLGEVLLDAQRSHVGLPARLQGRDYLAAVIGLNRIAGSGLAIVDAFFERRKSLDRFVRDVQQVAGSYLASFLVPLLAVKDAIAQGIPEERIARDIRGHEFIGPVVRMIPFLSQRLPERPGLTRATPYVQETPLLSQLTGILRRTPTPVETELSRLGVRFGDIVPPSTGDAEIDRRAAQLVSEELASQLEPRITSRSYKVRDDAQKKDELLRRIAKIRNRASKRALKEFGHRRTKRLERLRGRERVVPI
;
A
#
# COMPACT_ATOMS: atom_id res chain seq x y z
N ILE A 1 -23.16 -24.22 -9.69
CA ILE A 1 -22.57 -25.51 -9.24
C ILE A 1 -21.98 -25.26 -7.86
N ASP A 2 -22.45 -25.96 -6.84
CA ASP A 2 -21.90 -25.85 -5.49
C ASP A 2 -20.63 -26.69 -5.39
N VAL A 3 -19.49 -26.03 -5.41
CA VAL A 3 -18.16 -26.67 -5.38
C VAL A 3 -17.53 -26.66 -3.99
N ARG A 4 -18.24 -26.14 -2.97
CA ARG A 4 -17.76 -26.08 -1.57
C ARG A 4 -17.34 -27.45 -1.02
N PRO A 5 -18.02 -28.58 -1.34
CA PRO A 5 -17.60 -29.91 -0.90
C PRO A 5 -16.24 -30.36 -1.47
N PHE A 6 -15.77 -29.75 -2.55
CA PHE A 6 -14.51 -30.09 -3.23
C PHE A 6 -13.35 -29.15 -2.84
N ALA A 7 -13.49 -28.40 -1.74
CA ALA A 7 -12.36 -27.73 -1.11
C ALA A 7 -11.36 -28.78 -0.59
N PRO A 8 -10.04 -28.63 -0.80
CA PRO A 8 -9.33 -27.39 -1.17
C PRO A 8 -9.02 -27.21 -2.67
N MET A 9 -9.39 -28.14 -3.56
CA MET A 9 -8.84 -28.22 -4.92
C MET A 9 -9.58 -27.38 -5.98
N LEU A 10 -10.90 -27.15 -5.85
CA LEU A 10 -11.69 -26.46 -6.89
C LEU A 10 -12.32 -25.15 -6.44
N ALA A 11 -12.80 -25.08 -5.20
CA ALA A 11 -13.48 -23.90 -4.67
C ALA A 11 -12.59 -22.63 -4.64
N PRO A 12 -11.29 -22.70 -4.25
CA PRO A 12 -10.39 -21.56 -4.32
C PRO A 12 -10.16 -21.00 -5.73
N TYR A 13 -9.98 -21.88 -6.73
CA TYR A 13 -9.71 -21.48 -8.11
C TYR A 13 -10.92 -20.85 -8.79
N LEU A 14 -12.12 -21.40 -8.56
CA LEU A 14 -13.35 -20.83 -9.11
C LEU A 14 -13.71 -19.50 -8.45
N PHE A 15 -13.48 -19.36 -7.14
CA PHE A 15 -13.62 -18.07 -6.47
C PHE A 15 -12.63 -17.04 -7.02
N LEU A 16 -11.36 -17.43 -7.18
CA LEU A 16 -10.35 -16.55 -7.76
C LEU A 16 -10.73 -16.09 -9.18
N GLY A 17 -11.29 -17.01 -9.99
CA GLY A 17 -11.85 -16.69 -11.30
C GLY A 17 -13.00 -15.68 -11.24
N GLU A 18 -13.93 -15.82 -10.30
CA GLU A 18 -15.03 -14.85 -10.14
C GLU A 18 -14.54 -13.49 -9.62
N VAL A 19 -13.52 -13.46 -8.73
CA VAL A 19 -12.88 -12.22 -8.29
C VAL A 19 -12.19 -11.50 -9.45
N LEU A 20 -11.51 -12.24 -10.32
CA LEU A 20 -10.91 -11.71 -11.55
C LEU A 20 -11.97 -11.10 -12.47
N LEU A 21 -13.08 -11.82 -12.68
CA LEU A 21 -14.20 -11.34 -13.50
C LEU A 21 -14.85 -10.09 -12.90
N ASP A 22 -15.03 -10.03 -11.58
CA ASP A 22 -15.62 -8.87 -10.91
C ASP A 22 -14.66 -7.67 -10.86
N ALA A 23 -13.35 -7.90 -10.74
CA ALA A 23 -12.34 -6.85 -10.91
C ALA A 23 -12.39 -6.28 -12.33
N GLN A 24 -12.47 -7.13 -13.35
CA GLN A 24 -12.61 -6.72 -14.76
C GLN A 24 -13.91 -5.95 -15.01
N ARG A 25 -15.04 -6.40 -14.43
CA ARG A 25 -16.33 -5.71 -14.49
C ARG A 25 -16.28 -4.31 -13.87
N SER A 26 -15.63 -4.21 -12.71
CA SER A 26 -15.48 -2.94 -11.99
C SER A 26 -14.69 -1.91 -12.81
N HIS A 27 -13.70 -2.35 -13.58
CA HIS A 27 -12.96 -1.47 -14.50
C HIS A 27 -13.82 -0.93 -15.67
N VAL A 28 -14.88 -1.63 -16.04
CA VAL A 28 -15.82 -1.26 -17.13
C VAL A 28 -17.11 -0.62 -16.55
N GLY A 29 -17.19 -0.41 -15.23
CA GLY A 29 -18.35 0.19 -14.56
C GLY A 29 -19.55 -0.76 -14.40
N LEU A 30 -19.35 -2.06 -14.57
CA LEU A 30 -20.39 -3.07 -14.38
C LEU A 30 -20.49 -3.47 -12.90
N PRO A 31 -21.70 -3.79 -12.40
CA PRO A 31 -21.89 -4.20 -11.01
C PRO A 31 -21.19 -5.53 -10.72
N ALA A 32 -20.56 -5.62 -9.53
CA ALA A 32 -19.97 -6.86 -9.04
C ALA A 32 -21.06 -7.91 -8.82
N ARG A 33 -20.78 -9.18 -9.17
CA ARG A 33 -21.69 -10.30 -8.94
C ARG A 33 -21.56 -10.88 -7.54
N LEU A 34 -20.37 -10.83 -6.97
CA LEU A 34 -20.07 -11.34 -5.65
C LEU A 34 -20.64 -10.40 -4.57
N GLN A 35 -21.41 -10.97 -3.66
CA GLN A 35 -21.86 -10.27 -2.47
C GLN A 35 -20.86 -10.47 -1.32
N GLY A 36 -20.90 -9.61 -0.30
CA GLY A 36 -19.99 -9.71 0.87
C GLY A 36 -19.98 -11.09 1.54
N ARG A 37 -21.11 -11.83 1.48
CA ARG A 37 -21.24 -13.21 1.96
C ARG A 37 -20.44 -14.23 1.13
N ASP A 38 -20.30 -14.01 -0.18
CA ASP A 38 -19.59 -14.91 -1.08
C ASP A 38 -18.08 -14.76 -0.90
N TYR A 39 -17.61 -13.51 -0.71
CA TYR A 39 -16.24 -13.22 -0.29
C TYR A 39 -15.89 -13.85 1.05
N LEU A 40 -16.79 -13.79 2.04
CA LEU A 40 -16.58 -14.41 3.35
C LEU A 40 -16.51 -15.95 3.25
N ALA A 41 -17.43 -16.57 2.51
CA ALA A 41 -17.43 -18.01 2.28
C ALA A 41 -16.13 -18.49 1.61
N ALA A 42 -15.63 -17.71 0.66
CA ALA A 42 -14.38 -18.00 -0.02
C ALA A 42 -13.15 -17.83 0.86
N VAL A 43 -13.09 -16.77 1.67
CA VAL A 43 -12.03 -16.58 2.65
C VAL A 43 -12.01 -17.71 3.67
N ILE A 44 -13.17 -18.15 4.15
CA ILE A 44 -13.27 -19.31 5.07
C ILE A 44 -12.75 -20.59 4.37
N GLY A 45 -13.06 -20.77 3.08
CA GLY A 45 -12.52 -21.86 2.27
C GLY A 45 -11.00 -21.80 2.07
N LEU A 46 -10.45 -20.61 1.84
CA LEU A 46 -9.01 -20.34 1.69
C LEU A 46 -8.25 -20.46 3.03
N ASN A 47 -8.88 -20.07 4.14
CA ASN A 47 -8.31 -20.08 5.48
C ASN A 47 -7.97 -21.47 5.99
N ARG A 48 -8.69 -22.51 5.53
CA ARG A 48 -8.35 -23.90 5.83
C ARG A 48 -6.97 -24.31 5.28
N ILE A 49 -6.40 -23.54 4.35
CA ILE A 49 -5.12 -23.82 3.69
C ILE A 49 -4.01 -22.86 4.17
N ALA A 50 -4.33 -21.60 4.51
CA ALA A 50 -3.33 -20.54 4.66
C ALA A 50 -3.15 -19.93 6.08
N GLY A 51 -3.95 -20.33 7.08
CA GLY A 51 -3.71 -19.94 8.50
C GLY A 51 -3.94 -18.46 8.88
N SER A 52 -4.36 -17.59 7.96
CA SER A 52 -4.56 -16.15 8.18
C SER A 52 -5.98 -15.75 8.61
N GLY A 53 -6.79 -16.69 9.08
CA GLY A 53 -8.24 -16.53 9.12
C GLY A 53 -8.83 -15.65 10.21
N LEU A 54 -8.18 -15.56 11.37
CA LEU A 54 -8.66 -14.74 12.49
C LEU A 54 -8.70 -13.25 12.12
N ALA A 55 -7.63 -12.73 11.49
CA ALA A 55 -7.55 -11.31 11.13
C ALA A 55 -8.64 -10.85 10.14
N ILE A 56 -9.11 -11.74 9.25
CA ILE A 56 -10.14 -11.40 8.25
C ILE A 56 -11.54 -11.54 8.83
N VAL A 57 -11.75 -12.53 9.71
CA VAL A 57 -13.00 -12.69 10.47
C VAL A 57 -13.19 -11.50 11.41
N ASP A 58 -12.13 -11.09 12.12
CA ASP A 58 -12.14 -9.91 12.99
C ASP A 58 -12.39 -8.64 12.17
N ALA A 59 -11.74 -8.47 11.02
CA ALA A 59 -12.00 -7.34 10.12
C ALA A 59 -13.45 -7.32 9.59
N PHE A 60 -14.07 -8.49 9.35
CA PHE A 60 -15.47 -8.58 8.91
C PHE A 60 -16.45 -8.16 10.02
N PHE A 61 -16.22 -8.62 11.26
CA PHE A 61 -17.08 -8.31 12.40
C PHE A 61 -16.88 -6.89 12.93
N GLU A 62 -15.64 -6.36 12.97
CA GLU A 62 -15.36 -5.00 13.43
C GLU A 62 -15.65 -3.92 12.39
N ARG A 63 -15.61 -4.22 11.08
CA ARG A 63 -15.68 -3.21 10.01
C ARG A 63 -16.91 -3.27 9.10
N ARG A 64 -18.07 -3.74 9.60
CA ARG A 64 -19.38 -3.72 8.90
C ARG A 64 -19.73 -2.39 8.19
N LYS A 65 -19.07 -1.27 8.52
CA LYS A 65 -19.32 0.07 7.95
C LYS A 65 -18.63 0.37 6.61
N SER A 66 -17.78 -0.51 6.05
CA SER A 66 -17.21 -0.26 4.71
C SER A 66 -16.90 -1.53 3.93
N LEU A 67 -17.88 -1.97 3.14
CA LEU A 67 -17.75 -3.11 2.21
C LEU A 67 -16.53 -2.94 1.27
N ASP A 68 -16.23 -1.72 0.81
CA ASP A 68 -15.08 -1.45 -0.07
C ASP A 68 -13.72 -1.75 0.57
N ARG A 69 -13.57 -1.63 1.89
CA ARG A 69 -12.32 -2.04 2.57
C ARG A 69 -12.24 -3.54 2.68
N PHE A 70 -13.36 -4.20 3.00
CA PHE A 70 -13.41 -5.66 3.06
C PHE A 70 -13.08 -6.31 1.70
N VAL A 71 -13.68 -5.83 0.60
CA VAL A 71 -13.37 -6.33 -0.75
C VAL A 71 -11.89 -6.16 -1.09
N ARG A 72 -11.29 -5.01 -0.77
CA ARG A 72 -9.85 -4.76 -0.94
C ARG A 72 -8.98 -5.72 -0.14
N ASP A 73 -9.32 -5.96 1.12
CA ASP A 73 -8.60 -6.89 2.00
C ASP A 73 -8.64 -8.32 1.42
N VAL A 74 -9.80 -8.75 0.90
CA VAL A 74 -9.94 -10.07 0.26
C VAL A 74 -9.18 -10.17 -1.06
N GLN A 75 -9.24 -9.13 -1.89
CA GLN A 75 -8.45 -9.04 -3.12
C GLN A 75 -6.94 -9.13 -2.83
N GLN A 76 -6.47 -8.47 -1.78
CA GLN A 76 -5.08 -8.54 -1.35
C GLN A 76 -4.67 -9.95 -0.90
N VAL A 77 -5.54 -10.65 -0.18
CA VAL A 77 -5.30 -12.03 0.24
C VAL A 77 -5.23 -12.95 -0.98
N ALA A 78 -6.20 -12.86 -1.89
CA ALA A 78 -6.23 -13.68 -3.11
C ALA A 78 -5.01 -13.39 -4.01
N GLY A 79 -4.65 -12.12 -4.17
CA GLY A 79 -3.45 -11.70 -4.89
C GLY A 79 -2.17 -12.21 -4.26
N SER A 80 -2.07 -12.18 -2.92
CA SER A 80 -0.90 -12.70 -2.20
C SER A 80 -0.80 -14.22 -2.29
N TYR A 81 -1.94 -14.93 -2.29
CA TYR A 81 -1.98 -16.37 -2.53
C TYR A 81 -1.46 -16.70 -3.93
N LEU A 82 -1.91 -15.99 -4.97
CA LEU A 82 -1.37 -16.15 -6.32
C LEU A 82 0.13 -15.84 -6.39
N ALA A 83 0.56 -14.77 -5.74
CA ALA A 83 1.96 -14.39 -5.67
C ALA A 83 2.82 -15.49 -5.01
N SER A 84 2.27 -16.28 -4.08
CA SER A 84 3.04 -17.36 -3.44
C SER A 84 3.61 -18.39 -4.44
N PHE A 85 2.92 -18.64 -5.56
CA PHE A 85 3.40 -19.53 -6.62
C PHE A 85 4.55 -18.92 -7.44
N LEU A 86 4.72 -17.60 -7.37
CA LEU A 86 5.73 -16.84 -8.11
C LEU A 86 6.93 -16.46 -7.23
N VAL A 87 7.01 -16.98 -6.01
CA VAL A 87 8.17 -16.79 -5.11
C VAL A 87 9.51 -17.15 -5.79
N PRO A 88 9.63 -18.19 -6.63
CA PRO A 88 10.88 -18.44 -7.35
C PRO A 88 11.30 -17.28 -8.28
N LEU A 89 10.34 -16.59 -8.90
CA LEU A 89 10.63 -15.41 -9.73
C LEU A 89 11.13 -14.23 -8.92
N LEU A 90 10.72 -14.12 -7.65
CA LEU A 90 11.23 -13.09 -6.76
C LEU A 90 12.74 -13.26 -6.53
N ALA A 91 13.24 -14.49 -6.37
CA ALA A 91 14.68 -14.74 -6.25
C ALA A 91 15.45 -14.29 -7.52
N VAL A 92 14.89 -14.56 -8.70
CA VAL A 92 15.45 -14.10 -9.97
C VAL A 92 15.44 -12.57 -10.05
N LYS A 93 14.32 -11.94 -9.64
CA LYS A 93 14.23 -10.49 -9.56
C LYS A 93 15.28 -9.90 -8.62
N ASP A 94 15.48 -10.48 -7.45
CA ASP A 94 16.44 -10.00 -6.45
C ASP A 94 17.89 -10.14 -6.92
N ALA A 95 18.19 -11.16 -7.73
CA ALA A 95 19.49 -11.28 -8.41
C ALA A 95 19.67 -10.18 -9.47
N ILE A 96 18.65 -9.92 -10.31
CA ILE A 96 18.67 -8.84 -11.31
C ILE A 96 18.78 -7.47 -10.64
N ALA A 97 18.11 -7.28 -9.50
CA ALA A 97 18.09 -6.04 -8.74
C ALA A 97 19.49 -5.63 -8.22
N GLN A 98 20.44 -6.56 -8.12
CA GLN A 98 21.83 -6.18 -7.81
C GLN A 98 22.45 -5.31 -8.91
N GLY A 99 22.19 -5.64 -10.18
CA GLY A 99 22.70 -4.91 -11.34
C GLY A 99 21.82 -3.74 -11.78
N ILE A 100 20.51 -3.78 -11.50
CA ILE A 100 19.53 -2.78 -11.96
C ILE A 100 18.94 -2.02 -10.74
N PRO A 101 19.37 -0.77 -10.50
CA PRO A 101 18.87 0.05 -9.37
C PRO A 101 17.35 0.20 -9.31
N GLU A 102 16.68 0.25 -10.46
CA GLU A 102 15.24 0.48 -10.58
C GLU A 102 14.42 -0.69 -10.00
N GLU A 103 14.95 -1.90 -10.00
CA GLU A 103 14.30 -3.08 -9.42
C GLU A 103 14.42 -3.14 -7.89
N ARG A 104 15.36 -2.39 -7.29
CA ARG A 104 15.55 -2.31 -5.84
C ARG A 104 14.53 -1.39 -5.15
N ILE A 105 13.82 -0.58 -5.92
CA ILE A 105 12.84 0.38 -5.39
C ILE A 105 11.61 -0.38 -4.92
N ALA A 106 11.24 -0.17 -3.65
CA ALA A 106 10.03 -0.72 -3.09
C ALA A 106 8.80 -0.14 -3.79
N ARG A 107 7.89 -1.01 -4.21
CA ARG A 107 6.69 -0.63 -4.95
C ARG A 107 5.44 -0.66 -4.06
N ASP A 108 4.55 0.29 -4.28
CA ASP A 108 3.26 0.40 -3.62
C ASP A 108 2.19 -0.36 -4.41
N ILE A 109 1.45 -1.22 -3.71
CA ILE A 109 0.40 -2.08 -4.28
C ILE A 109 -1.01 -1.55 -4.02
N ARG A 110 -1.15 -0.44 -3.28
CA ARG A 110 -2.46 0.19 -3.02
C ARG A 110 -3.10 0.67 -4.32
N GLY A 111 -4.38 0.37 -4.52
CA GLY A 111 -5.12 0.59 -5.77
C GLY A 111 -4.97 -0.55 -6.80
N HIS A 112 -4.11 -1.54 -6.50
CA HIS A 112 -3.92 -2.76 -7.29
C HIS A 112 -3.90 -3.97 -6.35
N GLU A 113 -4.86 -4.07 -5.44
CA GLU A 113 -4.84 -5.03 -4.33
C GLU A 113 -4.75 -6.49 -4.80
N PHE A 114 -5.44 -6.81 -5.90
CA PHE A 114 -5.45 -8.17 -6.45
C PHE A 114 -4.19 -8.51 -7.26
N ILE A 115 -3.86 -7.70 -8.28
CA ILE A 115 -2.77 -8.00 -9.24
C ILE A 115 -1.41 -7.48 -8.76
N GLY A 116 -1.39 -6.47 -7.89
CA GLY A 116 -0.17 -5.82 -7.41
C GLY A 116 0.83 -6.78 -6.74
N PRO A 117 0.40 -7.71 -5.85
CA PRO A 117 1.29 -8.71 -5.28
C PRO A 117 1.99 -9.59 -6.33
N VAL A 118 1.27 -9.97 -7.40
CA VAL A 118 1.78 -10.76 -8.52
C VAL A 118 2.76 -9.94 -9.37
N VAL A 119 2.34 -8.75 -9.80
CA VAL A 119 3.16 -7.87 -10.64
C VAL A 119 4.47 -7.48 -9.97
N ARG A 120 4.46 -7.29 -8.64
CA ARG A 120 5.67 -6.94 -7.87
C ARG A 120 6.76 -8.01 -7.95
N MET A 121 6.41 -9.28 -8.16
CA MET A 121 7.35 -10.40 -8.21
C MET A 121 8.01 -10.59 -9.57
N ILE A 122 7.40 -10.07 -10.64
CA ILE A 122 7.90 -10.25 -12.00
C ILE A 122 8.93 -9.14 -12.30
N PRO A 123 10.19 -9.49 -12.66
CA PRO A 123 11.19 -8.51 -13.07
C PRO A 123 10.67 -7.64 -14.22
N PHE A 124 11.08 -6.36 -14.28
CA PHE A 124 10.67 -5.35 -15.25
C PHE A 124 9.20 -4.93 -15.17
N LEU A 125 8.28 -5.87 -14.96
CA LEU A 125 6.87 -5.57 -14.80
C LEU A 125 6.60 -4.87 -13.46
N SER A 126 7.40 -5.17 -12.44
CA SER A 126 7.32 -4.52 -11.14
C SER A 126 7.52 -2.99 -11.21
N GLN A 127 8.25 -2.49 -12.22
CA GLN A 127 8.49 -1.07 -12.44
C GLN A 127 7.24 -0.30 -12.86
N ARG A 128 6.21 -0.98 -13.37
CA ARG A 128 4.91 -0.37 -13.69
C ARG A 128 4.11 -0.02 -12.44
N LEU A 129 4.46 -0.60 -11.30
CA LEU A 129 3.85 -0.23 -10.03
C LEU A 129 4.45 1.08 -9.52
N PRO A 130 3.61 1.91 -8.89
CA PRO A 130 4.05 3.17 -8.33
C PRO A 130 5.06 2.95 -7.21
N GLU A 131 5.98 3.90 -7.04
CA GLU A 131 7.02 3.81 -6.01
C GLU A 131 6.42 4.03 -4.63
N ARG A 132 6.91 3.27 -3.64
CA ARG A 132 6.50 3.45 -2.26
C ARG A 132 7.26 4.63 -1.65
N PRO A 133 6.58 5.71 -1.24
CA PRO A 133 7.24 6.87 -0.67
C PRO A 133 7.94 6.53 0.65
N GLY A 134 9.15 7.07 0.83
CA GLY A 134 9.90 6.98 2.08
C GLY A 134 9.33 7.92 3.11
N LEU A 135 8.47 7.49 4.04
CA LEU A 135 7.79 8.43 4.96
C LEU A 135 8.75 9.32 5.78
N THR A 136 9.99 8.90 5.98
CA THR A 136 11.00 9.55 6.81
C THR A 136 12.21 10.02 5.99
N ARG A 137 12.13 10.00 4.66
CA ARG A 137 13.23 10.31 3.72
C ARG A 137 12.67 10.93 2.46
N ALA A 138 13.38 11.87 1.83
CA ALA A 138 12.95 12.41 0.54
C ALA A 138 12.93 11.37 -0.59
N THR A 139 13.69 10.28 -0.46
CA THR A 139 13.78 9.21 -1.46
C THR A 139 12.84 8.03 -1.16
N PRO A 140 12.38 7.31 -2.20
CA PRO A 140 11.67 6.03 -2.03
C PRO A 140 12.50 5.01 -1.23
N TYR A 141 11.82 4.03 -0.62
CA TYR A 141 12.52 2.94 0.03
C TYR A 141 13.26 2.08 -1.00
N VAL A 142 14.57 1.95 -0.85
CA VAL A 142 15.44 1.10 -1.69
C VAL A 142 15.98 -0.04 -0.84
N GLN A 143 15.97 -1.26 -1.40
CA GLN A 143 16.64 -2.40 -0.78
C GLN A 143 18.14 -2.35 -1.11
N GLU A 144 18.98 -2.21 -0.08
CA GLU A 144 20.44 -2.10 -0.26
C GLU A 144 21.06 -3.43 -0.72
N THR A 145 20.57 -4.56 -0.19
CA THR A 145 21.11 -5.89 -0.48
C THR A 145 20.00 -6.95 -0.59
N PRO A 146 19.21 -6.94 -1.69
CA PRO A 146 18.04 -7.82 -1.85
C PRO A 146 18.39 -9.32 -1.73
N LEU A 147 19.43 -9.78 -2.44
CA LEU A 147 19.85 -11.19 -2.39
C LEU A 147 20.37 -11.64 -1.02
N LEU A 148 21.18 -10.81 -0.34
CA LEU A 148 21.66 -11.14 1.01
C LEU A 148 20.49 -11.20 1.99
N SER A 149 19.50 -10.31 1.87
CA SER A 149 18.30 -10.35 2.71
C SER A 149 17.51 -11.64 2.51
N GLN A 150 17.46 -12.19 1.30
CA GLN A 150 16.75 -13.44 1.03
C GLN A 150 17.51 -14.66 1.60
N LEU A 151 18.84 -14.69 1.46
CA LEU A 151 19.66 -15.82 1.89
C LEU A 151 19.88 -15.85 3.40
N THR A 152 20.01 -14.69 4.04
CA THR A 152 20.40 -14.59 5.46
C THR A 152 19.24 -14.14 6.36
N GLY A 153 18.15 -13.63 5.79
CA GLY A 153 17.10 -12.95 6.53
C GLY A 153 17.52 -11.57 7.08
N ILE A 154 18.77 -11.14 6.86
CA ILE A 154 19.31 -9.90 7.40
C ILE A 154 18.99 -8.75 6.44
N LEU A 155 18.05 -7.90 6.84
CA LEU A 155 17.75 -6.65 6.17
C LEU A 155 18.84 -5.62 6.51
N ARG A 156 19.84 -5.43 5.64
CA ARG A 156 20.74 -4.27 5.76
C ARG A 156 20.03 -3.04 5.21
N ARG A 157 19.85 -2.07 6.09
CA ARG A 157 19.37 -0.72 5.78
C ARG A 157 20.08 0.24 6.68
N THR A 158 20.69 1.26 6.11
CA THR A 158 21.33 2.35 6.86
C THR A 158 20.24 3.34 7.28
N PRO A 159 19.86 3.49 8.56
CA PRO A 159 18.80 4.42 8.99
C PRO A 159 19.23 5.89 8.85
N THR A 160 18.29 6.81 8.57
CA THR A 160 18.61 8.26 8.57
C THR A 160 18.70 8.79 9.99
N PRO A 161 19.33 9.96 10.22
CA PRO A 161 19.32 10.63 11.53
C PRO A 161 17.91 10.80 12.11
N VAL A 162 16.94 11.13 11.24
CA VAL A 162 15.52 11.24 11.60
C VAL A 162 14.95 9.89 12.04
N GLU A 163 15.22 8.81 11.31
CA GLU A 163 14.72 7.47 11.65
C GLU A 163 15.31 6.93 12.95
N THR A 164 16.61 7.13 13.15
CA THR A 164 17.30 6.76 14.38
C THR A 164 16.69 7.48 15.58
N GLU A 165 16.45 8.78 15.47
CA GLU A 165 15.87 9.58 16.55
C GLU A 165 14.40 9.20 16.83
N LEU A 166 13.60 8.97 15.79
CA LEU A 166 12.21 8.53 15.94
C LEU A 166 12.14 7.14 16.60
N SER A 167 13.03 6.23 16.21
CA SER A 167 13.16 4.91 16.82
C SER A 167 13.58 5.02 18.29
N ARG A 168 14.59 5.85 18.59
CA ARG A 168 15.07 6.11 19.96
C ARG A 168 13.96 6.61 20.88
N LEU A 169 13.06 7.45 20.37
CA LEU A 169 11.94 8.03 21.11
C LEU A 169 10.69 7.13 21.12
N GLY A 170 10.74 5.97 20.48
CA GLY A 170 9.62 5.03 20.38
C GLY A 170 8.42 5.63 19.64
N VAL A 171 8.65 6.45 18.62
CA VAL A 171 7.59 6.96 17.74
C VAL A 171 7.19 5.86 16.76
N ARG A 172 5.90 5.53 16.72
CA ARG A 172 5.42 4.42 15.89
C ARG A 172 5.19 4.90 14.46
N PHE A 173 5.26 3.97 13.52
CA PHE A 173 4.99 4.25 12.12
C PHE A 173 3.60 4.88 11.88
N GLY A 174 2.58 4.42 12.63
CA GLY A 174 1.22 4.96 12.55
C GLY A 174 1.11 6.44 12.96
N ASP A 175 2.06 6.95 13.75
CA ASP A 175 2.07 8.35 14.17
C ASP A 175 2.57 9.27 13.02
N ILE A 176 3.27 8.71 12.03
CA ILE A 176 3.86 9.42 10.88
C ILE A 176 2.96 9.36 9.65
N VAL A 177 2.26 8.25 9.44
CA VAL A 177 1.42 8.00 8.26
C VAL A 177 0.28 9.03 8.16
N PRO A 178 0.05 9.64 6.97
CA PRO A 178 -1.11 10.50 6.74
C PRO A 178 -2.45 9.77 6.89
N PRO A 179 -3.49 10.45 7.38
CA PRO A 179 -4.83 9.88 7.43
C PRO A 179 -5.26 9.45 6.03
N SER A 180 -5.81 8.24 5.92
CA SER A 180 -6.29 7.73 4.64
C SER A 180 -7.54 8.49 4.20
N THR A 181 -7.54 8.90 2.94
CA THR A 181 -8.66 9.53 2.25
C THR A 181 -9.55 8.50 1.54
N GLY A 182 -9.10 7.23 1.49
CA GLY A 182 -9.76 6.13 0.78
C GLY A 182 -9.34 5.99 -0.68
N ASP A 183 -8.70 7.01 -1.25
CA ASP A 183 -8.15 7.04 -2.60
C ASP A 183 -6.63 6.80 -2.57
N ALA A 184 -6.18 5.76 -3.28
CA ALA A 184 -4.79 5.33 -3.26
C ALA A 184 -3.83 6.35 -3.88
N GLU A 185 -4.26 7.12 -4.89
CA GLU A 185 -3.41 8.13 -5.53
C GLU A 185 -3.20 9.33 -4.59
N ILE A 186 -4.27 9.79 -3.95
CA ILE A 186 -4.23 10.91 -3.00
C ILE A 186 -3.39 10.53 -1.78
N ASP A 187 -3.60 9.33 -1.23
CA ASP A 187 -2.86 8.85 -0.07
C ASP A 187 -1.37 8.70 -0.36
N ARG A 188 -1.01 8.23 -1.55
CA ARG A 188 0.39 8.15 -2.00
C ARG A 188 1.02 9.53 -2.13
N ARG A 189 0.31 10.48 -2.73
CA ARG A 189 0.81 11.86 -2.84
C ARG A 189 0.96 12.51 -1.47
N ALA A 190 -0.01 12.33 -0.58
CA ALA A 190 0.08 12.82 0.79
C ALA A 190 1.32 12.24 1.50
N ALA A 191 1.59 10.95 1.32
CA ALA A 191 2.77 10.30 1.89
C ALA A 191 4.09 10.82 1.30
N GLN A 192 4.16 11.11 -0.01
CA GLN A 192 5.31 11.78 -0.63
C GLN A 192 5.55 13.19 -0.07
N LEU A 193 4.50 13.98 0.08
CA LEU A 193 4.62 15.33 0.65
C LEU A 193 5.05 15.31 2.12
N VAL A 194 4.57 14.35 2.91
CA VAL A 194 5.03 14.14 4.28
C VAL A 194 6.52 13.81 4.31
N SER A 195 6.94 12.88 3.45
CA SER A 195 8.33 12.46 3.25
C SER A 195 9.28 13.62 2.94
N GLU A 196 8.93 14.45 1.96
CA GLU A 196 9.68 15.64 1.55
C GLU A 196 9.76 16.69 2.69
N GLU A 197 8.65 16.97 3.37
CA GLU A 197 8.60 17.94 4.46
C GLU A 197 9.34 17.44 5.72
N LEU A 198 9.29 16.14 6.03
CA LEU A 198 9.98 15.58 7.18
C LEU A 198 11.49 15.63 6.98
N ALA A 199 11.99 15.19 5.81
CA ALA A 199 13.41 15.25 5.51
C ALA A 199 13.95 16.69 5.57
N SER A 200 13.24 17.64 4.94
CA SER A 200 13.68 19.04 4.90
C SER A 200 13.58 19.79 6.23
N GLN A 201 12.57 19.50 7.07
CA GLN A 201 12.31 20.28 8.30
C GLN A 201 12.83 19.63 9.59
N LEU A 202 12.89 18.30 9.66
CA LEU A 202 13.31 17.61 10.89
C LEU A 202 14.81 17.38 10.96
N GLU A 203 15.46 17.07 9.84
CA GLU A 203 16.88 16.73 9.85
C GLU A 203 17.79 17.88 10.38
N PRO A 204 17.62 19.15 9.95
CA PRO A 204 18.37 20.27 10.52
C PRO A 204 18.02 20.56 11.99
N ARG A 205 16.83 20.14 12.44
CA ARG A 205 16.38 20.39 13.81
C ARG A 205 16.93 19.37 14.79
N ILE A 206 16.93 18.10 14.42
CA ILE A 206 17.44 17.02 15.28
C ILE A 206 18.95 17.21 15.53
N THR A 207 19.66 17.80 14.57
CA THR A 207 21.08 18.13 14.71
C THR A 207 21.34 19.39 15.53
N SER A 208 20.34 20.25 15.74
CA SER A 208 20.48 21.54 16.43
C SER A 208 20.77 21.41 17.93
N ARG A 209 21.55 22.36 18.48
CA ARG A 209 21.92 22.38 19.90
C ARG A 209 20.69 22.54 20.81
N SER A 210 19.72 23.36 20.41
CA SER A 210 18.49 23.60 21.19
C SER A 210 17.60 22.37 21.30
N TYR A 211 17.68 21.44 20.34
CA TYR A 211 17.00 20.15 20.41
C TYR A 211 17.77 19.16 21.30
N LYS A 212 19.10 19.07 21.16
CA LYS A 212 19.93 18.10 21.90
C LYS A 212 19.87 18.27 23.42
N VAL A 213 19.75 19.51 23.92
CA VAL A 213 19.73 19.85 25.36
C VAL A 213 18.40 19.48 26.04
N ARG A 214 17.33 19.21 25.29
CA ARG A 214 16.01 18.84 25.86
C ARG A 214 15.99 17.43 26.39
N ASP A 215 15.10 17.18 27.34
CA ASP A 215 14.79 15.82 27.78
C ASP A 215 14.07 15.03 26.66
N ASP A 216 14.03 13.70 26.79
CA ASP A 216 13.46 12.83 25.77
C ASP A 216 11.93 12.97 25.65
N ALA A 217 11.25 13.35 26.73
CA ALA A 217 9.80 13.58 26.71
C ALA A 217 9.43 14.83 25.88
N GLN A 218 10.16 15.92 26.07
CA GLN A 218 10.06 17.19 25.34
C GLN A 218 10.46 17.02 23.88
N LYS A 219 11.51 16.24 23.60
CA LYS A 219 11.91 15.88 22.22
C LYS A 219 10.79 15.13 21.52
N LYS A 220 10.23 14.11 22.18
CA LYS A 220 9.13 13.30 21.64
C LYS A 220 7.89 14.14 21.37
N ASP A 221 7.45 14.94 22.34
CA ASP A 221 6.28 15.81 22.19
C ASP A 221 6.47 16.84 21.08
N GLU A 222 7.64 17.49 20.99
CA GLU A 222 7.94 18.41 19.89
C GLU A 222 7.86 17.72 18.53
N LEU A 223 8.50 16.55 18.39
CA LEU A 223 8.49 15.80 17.13
C LEU A 223 7.07 15.39 16.74
N LEU A 224 6.29 14.85 17.67
CA LEU A 224 4.90 14.43 17.41
C LEU A 224 4.03 15.62 16.98
N ARG A 225 4.13 16.77 17.67
CA ARG A 225 3.40 17.99 17.27
C ARG A 225 3.80 18.46 15.87
N ARG A 226 5.08 18.36 15.51
CA ARG A 226 5.59 18.74 14.18
C ARG A 226 5.11 17.77 13.11
N ILE A 227 5.25 16.47 13.34
CA ILE A 227 4.77 15.42 12.44
C ILE A 227 3.27 15.60 12.19
N ALA A 228 2.46 15.83 13.23
CA ALA A 228 1.03 16.08 13.08
C ALA A 228 0.73 17.31 12.21
N LYS A 229 1.48 18.41 12.38
CA LYS A 229 1.35 19.61 11.53
C LYS A 229 1.72 19.33 10.07
N ILE A 230 2.85 18.66 9.83
CA ILE A 230 3.31 18.27 8.49
C ILE A 230 2.26 17.40 7.82
N ARG A 231 1.79 16.36 8.51
CA ARG A 231 0.76 15.43 8.05
C ARG A 231 -0.51 16.14 7.59
N ASN A 232 -1.01 17.07 8.41
CA ASN A 232 -2.23 17.81 8.09
C ASN A 232 -2.04 18.74 6.89
N ARG A 233 -0.88 19.41 6.76
CA ARG A 233 -0.56 20.26 5.59
C ARG A 233 -0.42 19.43 4.32
N ALA A 234 0.33 18.33 4.38
CA ALA A 234 0.53 17.43 3.26
C ALA A 234 -0.79 16.82 2.76
N SER A 235 -1.64 16.36 3.69
CA SER A 235 -2.96 15.80 3.35
C SER A 235 -3.86 16.85 2.69
N LYS A 236 -3.92 18.08 3.23
CA LYS A 236 -4.69 19.18 2.63
C LYS A 236 -4.17 19.57 1.24
N ARG A 237 -2.85 19.60 1.05
CA ARG A 237 -2.23 19.90 -0.25
C ARG A 237 -2.54 18.81 -1.28
N ALA A 238 -2.40 17.54 -0.91
CA ALA A 238 -2.76 16.41 -1.78
C ALA A 238 -4.25 16.48 -2.17
N LEU A 239 -5.14 16.69 -1.20
CA LEU A 239 -6.57 16.84 -1.47
C LEU A 239 -6.88 18.02 -2.41
N LYS A 240 -6.21 19.16 -2.25
CA LYS A 240 -6.38 20.32 -3.14
C LYS A 240 -5.90 20.02 -4.56
N GLU A 241 -4.74 19.37 -4.69
CA GLU A 241 -4.15 19.02 -5.99
C GLU A 241 -5.07 18.06 -6.78
N PHE A 242 -5.60 17.04 -6.12
CA PHE A 242 -6.46 16.05 -6.76
C PHE A 242 -7.94 16.48 -6.85
N GLY A 243 -8.43 17.30 -5.92
CA GLY A 243 -9.77 17.87 -5.95
C GLY A 243 -10.02 18.72 -7.20
N HIS A 244 -9.04 19.53 -7.61
CA HIS A 244 -9.10 20.28 -8.87
C HIS A 244 -8.96 19.41 -10.13
N ARG A 245 -8.23 18.30 -10.06
CA ARG A 245 -8.11 17.36 -11.20
C ARG A 245 -9.41 16.59 -11.43
N ARG A 246 -10.12 16.21 -10.35
CA ARG A 246 -11.40 15.48 -10.43
C ARG A 246 -12.51 16.35 -11.02
N THR A 247 -12.61 17.62 -10.63
CA THR A 247 -13.57 18.57 -11.22
C THR A 247 -13.27 18.83 -12.70
N LYS A 248 -12.01 19.14 -13.06
CA LYS A 248 -11.62 19.34 -14.47
C LYS A 248 -11.81 18.11 -15.34
N ARG A 249 -11.59 16.90 -14.82
CA ARG A 249 -11.82 15.64 -15.56
C ARG A 249 -13.31 15.41 -15.78
N LEU A 250 -14.14 15.67 -14.77
CA LEU A 250 -15.61 15.60 -14.89
C LEU A 250 -16.17 16.64 -15.87
N GLU A 251 -15.62 17.86 -15.88
CA GLU A 251 -15.97 18.89 -16.86
C GLU A 251 -15.57 18.50 -18.29
N ARG A 252 -14.40 17.88 -18.48
CA ARG A 252 -13.96 17.37 -19.80
C ARG A 252 -14.80 16.19 -20.29
N LEU A 253 -15.24 15.31 -19.39
CA LEU A 253 -16.11 14.19 -19.73
C LEU A 253 -17.54 14.68 -20.07
N ARG A 254 -18.09 15.61 -19.28
CA ARG A 254 -19.36 16.28 -19.58
C ARG A 254 -19.32 17.14 -20.85
N GLY A 255 -18.17 17.72 -21.18
CA GLY A 255 -17.96 18.45 -22.42
C GLY A 255 -17.88 17.54 -23.65
N ARG A 256 -17.39 16.31 -23.52
CA ARG A 256 -17.37 15.31 -24.60
C ARG A 256 -18.75 14.69 -24.88
N GLU A 257 -19.61 14.55 -23.86
CA GLU A 257 -21.00 14.08 -24.05
C GLU A 257 -21.88 15.07 -24.83
N ARG A 258 -21.50 16.34 -24.93
CA ARG A 258 -22.25 17.36 -25.71
C ARG A 258 -21.87 17.43 -27.19
N VAL A 259 -20.91 16.62 -27.65
CA VAL A 259 -20.49 16.59 -29.06
C VAL A 259 -20.75 15.21 -29.64
N VAL A 260 -22.02 14.80 -29.61
CA VAL A 260 -22.55 13.81 -30.56
C VAL A 260 -23.77 14.45 -31.20
N PRO A 261 -23.61 15.22 -32.29
CA PRO A 261 -24.73 15.54 -33.15
C PRO A 261 -25.18 14.24 -33.84
N ILE A 262 -26.47 13.94 -33.74
CA ILE A 262 -27.19 12.97 -34.57
C ILE A 262 -27.19 13.48 -36.01
#